data_AF-A0A2P5AWR9-F1
#
_entry.id   AF-A0A2P5AWR9-F1
#
_cell.length_a   1.000
_cell.length_b   1.000
_cell.length_c   1.000
_cell.angle_alpha   90.00
_cell.angle_beta   90.00
_cell.angle_gamma   90.00
#
_symmetry.space_group_name_H-M   'P 1'
#
loop_
_entity.id
_entity.type
_entity.pdbx_description
1 polymer ?
#
loop_
_entity_poly.entity_id
_entity_poly.type
_entity_poly.pdbx_seq_one_letter_code
_entity_poly.pdbx_strand_id
1 'polypeptide(L)'
;MSVGGHRRYGRDKEAGNRVDNNLGNIKMRIPAFQGKSDPEAYLEWEKKIELVFDCHNYSEIKKVKLAAIEFTDYAIVWWDQFCITRRRNGERPIETWDEMKRVMR
;
A
#
# COMPACT_ATOMS: atom_id res chain seq x y z
N MET A 1 -41.10 -17.91 12.73
CA MET A 1 -40.02 -17.01 13.17
C MET A 1 -38.99 -17.02 12.06
N SER A 2 -38.75 -15.88 11.40
CA SER A 2 -37.90 -15.80 10.21
C SER A 2 -36.66 -14.94 10.50
N VAL A 3 -35.59 -15.35 9.80
CA VAL A 3 -34.33 -14.68 9.41
C VAL A 3 -33.30 -14.22 10.45
N GLY A 4 -32.03 -14.54 10.14
CA GLY A 4 -30.87 -13.87 10.71
C GLY A 4 -29.54 -14.57 10.43
N GLY A 5 -29.09 -14.55 9.17
CA GLY A 5 -27.79 -15.08 8.76
C GLY A 5 -26.59 -14.20 9.15
N HIS A 6 -25.43 -14.64 8.64
CA HIS A 6 -24.13 -13.95 8.55
C HIS A 6 -23.29 -13.84 9.83
N ARG A 7 -22.22 -14.64 9.87
CA ARG A 7 -20.89 -14.19 10.32
C ARG A 7 -19.80 -15.13 9.79
N ARG A 8 -19.58 -15.08 8.48
CA ARG A 8 -18.38 -15.64 7.81
C ARG A 8 -17.58 -14.48 7.21
N TYR A 9 -16.95 -13.67 8.06
CA TYR A 9 -16.05 -12.58 7.66
C TYR A 9 -14.72 -12.59 8.44
N GLY A 10 -14.39 -13.73 9.07
CA GLY A 10 -13.22 -13.85 9.94
C GLY A 10 -12.05 -14.64 9.37
N ARG A 11 -12.23 -15.38 8.27
CA ARG A 11 -11.26 -16.42 7.87
C ARG A 11 -10.19 -15.95 6.88
N ASP A 12 -10.50 -14.95 6.06
CA ASP A 12 -9.58 -14.50 5.01
C ASP A 12 -8.49 -13.55 5.52
N LYS A 13 -8.72 -12.86 6.65
CA LYS A 13 -7.72 -11.96 7.26
C LYS A 13 -6.54 -12.72 7.88
N GLU A 14 -6.76 -13.93 8.38
CA GLU A 14 -5.70 -14.74 9.01
C GLU A 14 -4.77 -15.41 7.99
N ALA A 15 -5.28 -15.74 6.79
CA ALA A 15 -4.46 -16.34 5.74
C ALA A 15 -3.43 -15.34 5.18
N GLY A 16 -3.81 -14.06 4.99
CA GLY A 16 -2.89 -13.00 4.56
C GLY A 16 -1.78 -12.71 5.60
N ASN A 17 -2.13 -12.70 6.89
CA ASN A 17 -1.16 -12.45 7.96
C ASN A 17 0.02 -13.44 7.98
N ARG A 18 -0.20 -14.71 7.61
CA ARG A 18 0.86 -15.73 7.63
C ARG A 18 1.92 -15.54 6.55
N VAL A 19 1.54 -15.04 5.37
CA VAL A 19 2.49 -14.69 4.29
C VAL A 19 3.15 -13.33 4.54
N ASP A 20 2.49 -12.45 5.30
CA ASP A 20 2.93 -11.08 5.51
C ASP A 20 3.95 -10.90 6.65
N ASN A 21 4.06 -11.85 7.60
CA ASN A 21 4.90 -11.80 8.81
C ASN A 21 6.42 -11.60 8.62
N ASN A 22 6.89 -11.53 7.37
CA ASN A 22 8.26 -11.16 7.03
C ASN A 22 8.29 -9.71 6.50
N LEU A 23 7.98 -8.72 7.33
CA LEU A 23 8.32 -7.32 7.04
C LEU A 23 9.77 -7.01 7.46
N GLY A 24 10.32 -7.77 8.41
CA GLY A 24 11.68 -7.56 8.94
C GLY A 24 12.82 -8.07 8.06
N ASN A 25 12.53 -8.83 7.00
CA ASN A 25 13.55 -9.37 6.08
C ASN A 25 13.70 -8.58 4.76
N ILE A 26 12.96 -7.48 4.60
CA ILE A 26 13.06 -6.59 3.44
C ILE A 26 14.28 -5.71 3.64
N LYS A 27 15.45 -6.32 3.48
CA LYS A 27 16.76 -5.69 3.48
C LYS A 27 17.17 -5.25 2.07
N MET A 28 16.24 -5.22 1.13
CA MET A 28 16.43 -4.54 -0.14
C MET A 28 16.08 -3.09 0.10
N ARG A 29 17.04 -2.19 -0.13
CA ARG A 29 16.91 -0.75 0.13
C ARG A 29 15.83 -0.20 -0.80
N ILE A 30 14.57 -0.25 -0.37
CA ILE A 30 13.50 0.41 -1.11
C ILE A 30 13.86 1.90 -1.10
N PRO A 31 13.87 2.58 -2.26
CA PRO A 31 14.24 3.98 -2.30
C PRO A 31 13.19 4.82 -1.58
N ALA A 32 13.63 5.75 -0.74
CA ALA A 32 12.72 6.73 -0.15
C ALA A 32 12.17 7.67 -1.23
N PHE A 33 10.92 8.11 -1.08
CA PHE A 33 10.28 9.09 -1.95
C PHE A 33 9.86 10.33 -1.16
N GLN A 34 10.49 11.46 -1.47
CA GLN A 34 10.24 12.72 -0.77
C GLN A 34 8.98 13.46 -1.26
N GLY A 35 8.44 13.09 -2.43
CA GLY A 35 7.27 13.76 -3.00
C GLY A 35 7.53 15.18 -3.53
N LYS A 36 8.68 15.42 -4.19
CA LYS A 36 8.95 16.71 -4.85
C LYS A 36 8.30 16.79 -6.24
N SER A 37 8.10 18.02 -6.71
CA SER A 37 7.44 18.45 -7.97
C SER A 37 8.03 17.93 -9.28
N ASP A 38 8.87 16.90 -9.23
CA ASP A 38 9.53 16.29 -10.37
C ASP A 38 8.81 14.97 -10.72
N PRO A 39 8.01 14.94 -11.81
CA PRO A 39 7.34 13.74 -12.28
C PRO A 39 8.32 12.61 -12.63
N GLU A 40 9.54 12.94 -13.05
CA GLU A 40 10.56 11.94 -13.43
C GLU A 40 11.10 11.22 -12.18
N ALA A 41 11.24 11.93 -11.06
CA ALA A 41 11.61 11.33 -9.78
C ALA A 41 10.59 10.29 -9.29
N TYR A 42 9.29 10.54 -9.51
CA TYR A 42 8.26 9.54 -9.21
C TYR A 42 8.36 8.32 -10.12
N LEU A 43 8.54 8.50 -11.43
CA LEU A 43 8.66 7.38 -12.37
C LEU A 43 9.89 6.51 -12.08
N GLU A 44 11.02 7.11 -11.73
CA GLU A 44 12.23 6.38 -11.36
C GLU A 44 12.07 5.63 -10.03
N TRP A 45 11.34 6.21 -9.08
CA TRP A 45 10.98 5.52 -7.83
C TRP A 45 10.02 4.35 -8.09
N GLU A 46 8.97 4.57 -8.89
CA GLU A 46 7.97 3.56 -9.28
C GLU A 46 8.66 2.34 -9.92
N LYS A 47 9.53 2.56 -10.92
CA LYS A 47 10.29 1.48 -11.59
C LYS A 47 11.16 0.67 -10.63
N LYS A 48 11.82 1.33 -9.67
CA LYS A 48 12.68 0.66 -8.69
C LYS A 48 11.87 -0.19 -7.72
N ILE A 49 10.71 0.31 -7.28
CA ILE A 49 9.78 -0.43 -6.43
C ILE A 49 9.18 -1.64 -7.18
N GLU A 50 8.79 -1.46 -8.45
CA GLU A 50 8.29 -2.57 -9.29
C GLU A 50 9.32 -3.69 -9.37
N LEU A 51 10.60 -3.37 -9.59
CA LEU A 51 11.67 -4.38 -9.58
C LEU A 51 11.79 -5.11 -8.23
N VAL A 52 11.57 -4.43 -7.11
CA VAL A 52 11.55 -5.05 -5.78
C VAL A 52 10.36 -6.00 -5.66
N PHE A 53 9.18 -5.58 -6.12
CA PHE A 53 7.97 -6.38 -6.06
C PHE A 53 8.00 -7.57 -7.03
N ASP A 54 8.66 -7.47 -8.17
CA ASP A 54 8.83 -8.60 -9.10
C ASP A 54 9.72 -9.70 -8.51
N CYS A 55 10.71 -9.35 -7.70
CA CYS A 55 11.59 -10.31 -7.02
C CYS A 55 10.91 -11.08 -5.88
N HIS A 56 9.73 -10.64 -5.44
CA HIS A 56 9.07 -11.16 -4.24
C HIS A 56 7.56 -11.34 -4.43
N ASN A 57 7.01 -12.50 -4.08
CA ASN A 57 5.57 -12.73 -4.19
C ASN A 57 4.77 -12.04 -3.06
N TYR A 58 4.84 -10.71 -2.97
CA TYR A 58 4.10 -9.91 -1.98
C TYR A 58 2.62 -9.79 -2.33
N SER A 59 1.77 -9.83 -1.31
CA SER A 59 0.36 -9.48 -1.44
C SER A 59 0.22 -8.01 -1.84
N GLU A 60 -0.86 -7.68 -2.55
CA GLU A 60 -1.15 -6.31 -2.99
C GLU A 60 -1.21 -5.31 -1.81
N ILE A 61 -1.84 -5.71 -0.70
CA ILE A 61 -1.89 -4.91 0.52
C ILE A 61 -0.50 -4.70 1.12
N LYS A 62 0.37 -5.72 1.06
CA LYS A 62 1.75 -5.60 1.56
C LYS A 62 2.57 -4.65 0.69
N LYS A 63 2.42 -4.71 -0.64
CA LYS A 63 3.05 -3.74 -1.56
C LYS A 63 2.67 -2.30 -1.22
N VAL A 64 1.38 -2.02 -1.04
CA VAL A 64 0.89 -0.68 -0.65
C VAL A 64 1.52 -0.22 0.67
N LYS A 65 1.55 -1.08 1.69
CA LYS A 65 2.16 -0.74 2.98
C LYS A 65 3.67 -0.48 2.86
N LEU A 66 4.38 -1.30 2.08
CA LEU A 66 5.83 -1.16 1.88
C LEU A 66 6.18 0.11 1.11
N ALA A 67 5.39 0.48 0.10
CA ALA A 67 5.59 1.74 -0.59
C ALA A 67 5.32 2.94 0.33
N ALA A 68 4.26 2.88 1.14
CA ALA A 68 3.87 3.97 2.02
C ALA A 68 4.88 4.24 3.17
N ILE A 69 5.56 3.22 3.69
CA ILE A 69 6.60 3.42 4.73
C ILE A 69 7.86 4.11 4.19
N GLU A 70 8.08 4.09 2.88
CA GLU A 70 9.22 4.72 2.22
C GLU A 70 8.92 6.18 1.81
N PHE A 71 7.71 6.66 2.07
CA PHE A 71 7.40 8.06 1.94
C PHE A 71 8.09 8.87 3.03
N THR A 72 8.71 9.95 2.60
CA THR A 72 9.38 10.90 3.48
C THR A 72 8.94 12.32 3.12
N ASP A 73 9.19 13.26 4.03
CA ASP A 73 8.90 14.69 3.87
C ASP A 73 7.47 14.97 3.36
N TYR A 74 7.32 15.50 2.15
CA TYR A 74 6.04 15.93 1.61
C TYR A 74 5.14 14.73 1.26
N ALA A 75 5.72 13.63 0.75
CA ALA A 75 4.96 12.46 0.33
C ALA A 75 4.18 11.84 1.49
N ILE A 76 4.78 11.73 2.68
CA ILE A 76 4.10 11.10 3.82
C ILE A 76 2.96 11.96 4.36
N VAL A 77 3.13 13.29 4.36
CA VAL A 77 2.07 14.23 4.76
C VAL A 77 0.92 14.17 3.76
N TRP A 78 1.22 14.18 2.46
CA TRP A 78 0.20 14.07 1.42
C TRP A 78 -0.57 12.74 1.53
N TRP A 79 0.13 11.62 1.72
CA TRP A 79 -0.49 10.30 1.84
C TRP A 79 -1.42 10.20 3.05
N ASP A 80 -1.03 10.75 4.20
CA ASP A 80 -1.87 10.79 5.40
C ASP A 80 -3.16 11.60 5.15
N GLN A 81 -3.03 12.80 4.58
CA GLN A 81 -4.19 13.63 4.24
C GLN A 81 -5.12 12.97 3.22
N PHE A 82 -4.55 12.27 2.23
CA PHE A 82 -5.30 11.48 1.25
C PHE A 82 -6.10 10.37 1.94
N CYS A 83 -5.47 9.61 2.84
CA CYS A 83 -6.13 8.54 3.59
C CYS A 83 -7.27 9.07 4.49
N ILE A 84 -7.04 10.19 5.18
CA ILE A 84 -8.05 10.86 6.01
C ILE A 84 -9.24 11.31 5.17
N THR A 85 -8.98 11.92 4.01
CA THR A 85 -10.01 12.44 3.11
C THR A 85 -10.87 11.31 2.56
N ARG A 86 -10.27 10.22 2.06
CA ARG A 86 -11.01 9.05 1.59
C ARG A 86 -11.92 8.47 2.68
N ARG A 87 -11.38 8.33 3.89
CA ARG A 87 -12.15 7.82 5.04
C ARG A 87 -13.36 8.70 5.35
N ARG A 88 -13.18 10.03 5.33
CA ARG A 88 -14.26 10.99 5.57
C ARG A 88 -15.34 10.92 4.49
N ASN A 89 -14.95 10.65 3.25
CA ASN A 89 -15.87 10.50 2.12
C ASN A 89 -16.54 9.11 2.07
N GLY A 90 -16.20 8.18 2.98
CA GLY A 90 -16.69 6.81 2.95
C GLY A 90 -16.09 5.95 1.82
N GLU A 91 -15.01 6.40 1.21
CA GLU A 91 -14.31 5.68 0.16
C GLU A 91 -13.51 4.51 0.74
N ARG A 92 -13.37 3.43 -0.04
CA ARG A 92 -12.57 2.26 0.37
C ARG A 92 -11.09 2.64 0.47
N PRO A 93 -10.33 2.04 1.39
CA PRO A 93 -8.88 2.20 1.43
C PRO A 93 -8.25 1.71 0.12
N ILE A 94 -7.05 2.19 -0.17
CA ILE A 94 -6.23 1.66 -1.26
C ILE A 94 -5.74 0.28 -0.84
N GLU A 95 -6.14 -0.76 -1.58
CA GLU A 95 -5.81 -2.16 -1.26
C GLU A 95 -4.86 -2.77 -2.29
N THR A 96 -4.65 -2.10 -3.43
CA THR A 96 -3.79 -2.58 -4.51
C THR A 96 -2.70 -1.61 -4.90
N TRP A 97 -1.59 -2.15 -5.40
CA TRP A 97 -0.46 -1.35 -5.86
C TRP A 97 -0.83 -0.52 -7.09
N ASP A 98 -1.65 -1.06 -7.99
CA ASP A 98 -2.15 -0.31 -9.15
C ASP A 98 -3.05 0.86 -8.77
N GLU A 99 -3.89 0.72 -7.74
CA GLU A 99 -4.65 1.85 -7.22
C GLU A 99 -3.74 2.93 -6.62
N MET A 100 -2.68 2.53 -5.91
CA MET A 100 -1.69 3.48 -5.37
C MET A 100 -0.97 4.24 -6.48
N LYS A 101 -0.55 3.56 -7.56
CA LYS A 101 0.06 4.22 -8.72
C LYS A 101 -0.87 5.23 -9.37
N ARG A 102 -2.16 4.93 -9.50
CA ARG A 102 -3.15 5.85 -10.10
C ARG A 102 -3.34 7.14 -9.31
N VAL A 103 -3.20 7.10 -7.98
CA VAL A 103 -3.40 8.30 -7.14
C VAL A 103 -2.13 9.14 -7.02
N MET A 104 -0.97 8.55 -7.31
CA MET A 104 0.32 9.22 -7.23
C MET A 104 0.79 9.85 -8.56
N ARG A 105 0.23 9.40 -9.69
CA ARG A 105 0.45 10.00 -11.02
C ARG A 105 -0.43 11.23 -11.23
#